data_AF-A0A968QGY9-F1
#
_entry.id   AF-A0A968QGY9-F1
#
_cell.length_a   1.000
_cell.length_b   1.000
_cell.length_c   1.000
_cell.angle_alpha   90.00
_cell.angle_beta   90.00
_cell.angle_gamma   90.00
#
_symmetry.space_group_name_H-M   'P 1'
#
loop_
_entity.id
_entity.type
_entity.pdbx_description
1 polymer ?
#
loop_
_entity_poly.entity_id
_entity_poly.type
_entity_poly.pdbx_seq_one_letter_code
_entity_poly.pdbx_strand_id
1 'polypeptide(L)' 'GQPLKFALVMVRTQEGKFMMHCHHLQHEDNGMMSQFVMGKEGLDPAQVSPAKPYYK' A
#
# COMPACT_ATOMS: atom_id res chain seq x y z
N GLY A 1 25.90 -0.25 -2.06
CA GLY A 1 24.53 -0.10 -2.59
C GLY A 1 23.83 1.01 -1.84
N GLN A 2 22.92 1.74 -2.47
CA GLN A 2 22.14 2.79 -1.79
C GLN A 2 21.20 2.16 -0.74
N PRO A 3 20.96 2.82 0.41
CA PRO A 3 20.07 2.30 1.45
C PRO A 3 18.61 2.33 0.99
N LEU A 4 17.88 1.25 1.28
CA LEU A 4 16.44 1.19 1.05
C LEU A 4 15.75 2.22 1.97
N LYS A 5 14.92 3.07 1.37
CA LYS A 5 14.06 4.02 2.08
C LYS A 5 12.63 3.56 1.93
N PHE A 6 11.89 3.52 3.04
CA PHE A 6 10.50 3.10 3.07
C PHE A 6 9.63 4.31 3.44
N ALA A 7 8.42 4.35 2.90
CA ALA A 7 7.39 5.33 3.27
C ALA A 7 6.12 4.57 3.63
N LEU A 8 5.53 4.92 4.78
CA LEU A 8 4.22 4.41 5.18
C LEU A 8 3.16 5.43 4.74
N VAL A 9 2.17 4.98 3.97
CA VAL A 9 1.03 5.79 3.54
C VAL A 9 -0.23 5.21 4.17
N MET A 10 -0.96 6.03 4.92
CA MET A 10 -2.27 5.66 5.47
C MET A 10 -3.37 6.38 4.68
N VAL A 11 -4.31 5.62 4.13
CA VAL A 11 -5.48 6.15 3.44
C VAL A 11 -6.71 5.74 4.25
N ARG A 12 -7.58 6.70 4.57
CA ARG A 12 -8.74 6.46 5.46
C ARG A 12 -10.06 6.71 4.73
N THR A 13 -11.04 5.83 5.00
CA THR A 13 -12.49 6.07 4.85
C THR A 13 -13.05 6.36 3.45
N GLN A 14 -12.32 6.07 2.37
CA GLN A 14 -12.88 6.13 1.02
C GLN A 14 -12.94 4.73 0.41
N GLU A 15 -14.14 4.29 0.07
CA GLU A 15 -14.34 3.09 -0.74
C GLU A 15 -14.08 3.44 -2.21
N GLY A 16 -13.40 2.56 -2.95
CA GLY A 16 -13.08 2.79 -4.35
C GLY A 16 -11.89 2.00 -4.87
N LYS A 17 -11.59 2.21 -6.15
CA LYS A 17 -10.38 1.73 -6.83
C LYS A 17 -9.33 2.83 -6.79
N PHE A 18 -8.15 2.50 -6.30
CA PHE A 18 -7.04 3.42 -6.12
C PHE A 18 -5.82 2.94 -6.88
N MET A 19 -5.01 3.89 -7.34
CA MET A 19 -3.72 3.65 -7.96
C MET A 19 -2.64 4.37 -7.15
N MET A 20 -1.56 3.65 -6.85
CA MET A 20 -0.31 4.23 -6.35
C MET A 20 0.76 4.02 -7.40
N HIS A 21 1.33 5.10 -7.91
CA HIS A 21 2.39 5.07 -8.90
C HIS A 21 3.43 6.16 -8.64
N CYS A 22 4.56 6.07 -9.33
CA CYS A 22 5.47 7.21 -9.38
C CYS A 22 4.86 8.34 -10.21
N HIS A 23 4.88 9.57 -9.72
CA HIS A 23 4.53 10.73 -10.54
C HIS A 23 5.58 11.08 -11.61
N HIS A 24 6.68 10.33 -11.70
CA HIS A 24 7.61 10.42 -12.83
C HIS A 24 7.17 9.44 -13.92
N LEU A 25 6.67 9.96 -15.05
CA LEU A 25 6.07 9.18 -16.14
C LEU A 25 6.93 8.00 -16.59
N GLN A 26 8.24 8.19 -16.78
CA GLN A 26 9.12 7.09 -17.17
C GLN A 26 9.14 5.95 -16.14
N HIS A 27 9.00 6.22 -14.86
CA HIS A 27 8.94 5.17 -13.84
C HIS A 27 7.57 4.52 -13.77
N GLU A 28 6.49 5.29 -13.98
CA GLU A 28 5.13 4.78 -14.11
C GLU A 28 5.01 3.79 -15.28
N ASP A 29 5.42 4.20 -16.48
CA ASP A 29 5.38 3.40 -17.71
C ASP A 29 6.25 2.14 -17.60
N ASN A 30 7.33 2.22 -16.81
CA ASN A 30 8.21 1.09 -16.52
C ASN A 30 7.71 0.20 -15.37
N GLY A 31 6.44 0.35 -14.96
CA GLY A 31 5.77 -0.57 -14.04
C GLY A 31 5.90 -0.21 -12.57
N MET A 32 6.32 1.02 -12.22
CA MET A 32 6.24 1.51 -10.83
C MET A 32 4.81 1.98 -10.51
N MET A 33 3.85 1.07 -10.68
CA MET A 33 2.41 1.25 -10.52
C MET A 33 1.80 0.04 -9.79
N SER A 34 0.93 0.32 -8.84
CA SER A 34 0.09 -0.65 -8.13
C SER A 34 -1.36 -0.16 -8.11
N GLN A 35 -2.30 -1.09 -8.24
CA GLN A 35 -3.73 -0.83 -8.09
C GLN A 35 -4.28 -1.62 -6.90
N PHE A 36 -5.16 -1.01 -6.12
CA PHE A 36 -5.81 -1.65 -4.98
C PHE A 36 -7.26 -1.17 -4.83
N VAL A 37 -8.07 -2.01 -4.21
CA VAL A 37 -9.46 -1.72 -3.87
C VAL A 37 -9.54 -1.48 -2.37
N MET A 38 -10.17 -0.39 -1.97
CA MET A 38 -10.60 -0.20 -0.58
C MET A 38 -12.12 -0.29 -0.52
N GLY A 39 -12.65 -1.07 0.41
CA GLY A 39 -14.10 -1.26 0.56
C GLY A 39 -14.42 -2.47 1.42
N LYS A 40 -15.72 -2.79 1.54
CA LYS A 40 -16.23 -3.93 2.31
C LYS A 40 -15.91 -5.30 1.72
N GLU A 41 -15.40 -5.34 0.49
CA GLU A 41 -14.98 -6.59 -0.14
C GLU A 41 -13.52 -6.88 0.22
N GLY A 42 -13.31 -7.92 1.02
CA GLY A 42 -11.99 -8.33 1.51
C GLY A 42 -12.03 -8.87 2.93
N LEU A 43 -10.92 -9.47 3.37
CA LEU A 43 -10.75 -9.89 4.75
C LEU A 43 -10.19 -8.72 5.56
N ASP A 44 -10.72 -8.48 6.76
CA ASP A 44 -10.15 -7.50 7.68
C ASP A 44 -8.69 -7.88 7.98
N PRO A 45 -7.70 -7.01 7.69
CA PRO A 45 -6.29 -7.30 7.97
C PRO A 45 -6.04 -7.70 9.42
N ALA A 46 -6.81 -7.16 10.37
CA ALA A 46 -6.72 -7.52 11.77
C ALA A 46 -7.16 -8.97 12.04
N GLN A 47 -8.03 -9.55 11.19
CA GLN A 47 -8.45 -10.94 11.28
C GLN A 47 -7.47 -11.91 10.61
N VAL A 48 -6.87 -11.55 9.48
CA VAL A 48 -6.00 -12.46 8.71
C VAL A 48 -4.52 -12.37 9.07
N SER A 49 -4.06 -11.22 9.55
CA SER A 49 -2.68 -11.01 9.97
C SER A 49 -2.66 -10.11 11.20
N PRO A 50 -3.07 -10.64 12.38
CA PRO A 50 -3.06 -9.88 13.62
C PRO A 50 -1.69 -9.27 13.89
N ALA A 51 -1.68 -8.05 14.41
CA ALA A 51 -0.44 -7.40 14.83
C ALA A 51 0.27 -8.28 15.87
N LYS A 52 1.54 -8.60 15.61
CA LYS A 52 2.37 -9.31 16.58
C LYS A 52 2.86 -8.32 17.64
N PRO A 53 2.92 -8.72 18.92
CA PRO A 53 3.55 -7.89 19.94
C PRO A 53 5.00 -7.60 19.53
N TYR A 54 5.39 -6.33 19.62
CA TYR A 54 6.78 -5.93 19.43
C TYR A 54 7.54 -6.12 20.75
N TYR A 55 8.40 -7.12 20.80
CA TYR A 55 9.34 -7.32 21.91
C TYR A 55 10.65 -6.61 21.57
N LYS A 56 11.11 -5.73 22.48
CA LYS A 56 12.38 -5.02 22.38
C LYS A 56 13.55 -5.91 22.78
#